data_AF-A0A959DS97-F1
#
_entry.id   AF-A0A959DS97-F1
#
_cell.length_a   1.000
_cell.length_b   1.000
_cell.length_c   1.000
_cell.angle_alpha   90.00
_cell.angle_beta   90.00
_cell.angle_gamma   90.00
#
_symmetry.space_group_name_H-M   'P 1'
#
loop_
_entity.id
_entity.type
_entity.pdbx_description
1 polymer ?
#
loop_
_entity_poly.entity_id
_entity_poly.type
_entity_poly.pdbx_seq_one_letter_code
_entity_poly.pdbx_strand_id
1 'polypeptide(L)' 'MRHSFHLLANVLALMIGVFFTGLGLAILMEWVVSPNGDDTILKVFGALLIVYGIFRLFRLYLNLKNRRNEE' A
#
# COMPACT_ATOMS: atom_id res chain seq x y z
N MET A 1 10.21 16.87 -20.13
CA MET A 1 9.00 16.01 -20.00
C MET A 1 9.24 14.67 -19.29
N ARG A 2 10.43 14.04 -19.29
CA ARG A 2 10.66 12.75 -18.59
C ARG A 2 10.65 12.82 -17.05
N HIS A 3 11.01 13.94 -16.45
CA HIS A 3 11.09 14.08 -14.98
C HIS A 3 9.71 14.03 -14.28
N SER A 4 8.68 14.60 -14.91
CA SER A 4 7.31 14.67 -14.37
C SER A 4 6.65 13.28 -14.30
N PHE A 5 6.94 12.40 -15.27
CA PHE A 5 6.42 11.03 -15.29
C PHE A 5 6.95 10.17 -14.14
N HIS A 6 8.22 10.34 -13.76
CA HIS A 6 8.80 9.63 -12.63
C HIS A 6 8.17 10.05 -11.30
N LEU A 7 7.92 11.36 -11.13
CA LEU A 7 7.23 11.87 -9.95
C LEU A 7 5.78 11.40 -9.89
N LEU A 8 5.04 11.47 -11.01
CA LEU A 8 3.68 10.96 -11.10
C LEU A 8 3.59 9.46 -10.80
N ALA A 9 4.50 8.65 -11.35
CA ALA A 9 4.54 7.21 -11.10
C ALA A 9 4.83 6.89 -9.62
N ASN A 10 5.75 7.64 -8.99
CA ASN A 10 6.04 7.50 -7.57
C ASN A 10 4.84 7.90 -6.69
N VAL A 11 4.21 9.04 -6.98
CA VAL A 11 3.02 9.50 -6.23
C VAL A 11 1.87 8.53 -6.39
N LEU A 12 1.63 8.02 -7.61
CA LEU A 12 0.61 7.02 -7.87
C LEU A 12 0.89 5.72 -7.11
N ALA A 13 2.15 5.26 -7.10
CA ALA A 13 2.56 4.07 -6.35
C ALA A 13 2.41 4.25 -4.83
N LEU A 14 2.66 5.46 -4.31
CA LEU A 14 2.50 5.83 -2.90
C LEU A 14 1.02 5.86 -2.53
N MET A 15 0.19 6.50 -3.36
CA MET A 15 -1.25 6.62 -3.17
C MET A 15 -1.93 5.24 -3.20
N ILE A 16 -1.54 4.36 -4.13
CA ILE A 16 -2.01 2.97 -4.18
C ILE A 16 -1.59 2.21 -2.92
N GLY A 17 -0.35 2.39 -2.44
CA GLY A 17 0.13 1.76 -1.22
C GLY A 17 -0.67 2.18 0.01
N VAL A 18 -0.90 3.48 0.19
CA VAL A 18 -1.73 4.02 1.28
C VAL A 18 -3.16 3.53 1.18
N PHE A 19 -3.72 3.49 -0.02
CA PHE A 19 -5.08 3.03 -0.27
C PHE A 19 -5.25 1.55 0.11
N PHE A 20 -4.31 0.68 -0.27
CA PHE A 20 -4.35 -0.73 0.11
C PHE A 20 -4.13 -0.95 1.61
N THR A 21 -3.25 -0.19 2.25
CA THR A 21 -3.09 -0.23 3.72
C THR A 21 -4.36 0.19 4.43
N GLY A 22 -5.01 1.27 3.96
CA GLY A 22 -6.28 1.76 4.51
C GLY A 22 -7.43 0.76 4.32
N LEU A 23 -7.52 0.14 3.15
CA LEU A 23 -8.49 -0.93 2.87
C LEU A 23 -8.29 -2.14 3.78
N GLY A 24 -7.04 -2.58 3.97
CA GLY A 24 -6.75 -3.71 4.87
C GLY A 24 -7.07 -3.40 6.33
N LEU A 25 -6.84 -2.16 6.77
CA LEU A 25 -7.26 -1.66 8.10
C LEU A 25 -8.79 -1.62 8.24
N ALA A 26 -9.50 -1.15 7.21
CA ALA A 26 -10.97 -1.11 7.21
C ALA A 26 -11.58 -2.51 7.27
N ILE A 27 -10.98 -3.48 6.58
CA ILE A 27 -11.36 -4.89 6.66
C ILE A 27 -11.15 -5.45 8.08
N LEU A 28 -10.01 -5.16 8.71
CA LEU A 28 -9.71 -5.61 10.07
C LEU A 28 -10.59 -4.96 11.14
N MET A 29 -11.01 -3.71 10.93
CA MET A 29 -11.93 -2.98 11.81
C MET A 29 -13.39 -3.43 11.66
N GLU A 30 -13.69 -4.44 10.83
CA GLU A 30 -15.06 -4.92 10.52
C GLU A 30 -15.96 -3.84 9.90
N TRP A 31 -15.38 -2.75 9.38
CA TRP A 31 -16.11 -1.74 8.59
C TRP A 31 -16.54 -2.30 7.23
N VAL A 32 -15.92 -3.39 6.79
CA VAL A 32 -16.25 -4.12 5.57
C VAL A 32 -16.78 -5.48 5.99
N VAL A 33 -18.10 -5.66 5.95
CA VAL A 33 -18.76 -6.93 6.26
C VAL A 33 -18.82 -7.77 4.98
N SER A 34 -18.26 -8.98 5.02
CA SER A 34 -18.40 -9.94 3.92
C SER A 34 -19.82 -10.51 3.95
N PRO A 35 -20.59 -10.42 2.84
CA PRO A 35 -21.92 -11.02 2.79
C PRO A 35 -21.91 -12.55 2.88
N ASN A 36 -20.75 -13.19 2.70
CA ASN A 36 -20.64 -14.65 2.56
C ASN A 36 -20.21 -15.38 3.84
N GLY A 37 -20.16 -14.72 5.00
CA GLY A 37 -19.93 -15.38 6.31
C GLY A 37 -18.51 -15.93 6.54
N ASP A 38 -17.59 -15.75 5.58
CA ASP A 38 -16.21 -16.22 5.68
C ASP A 38 -15.27 -15.09 6.11
N ASP A 39 -15.52 -14.58 7.33
CA ASP A 39 -14.76 -13.46 7.92
C ASP A 39 -13.28 -13.80 8.10
N THR A 40 -12.94 -15.08 8.22
CA THR A 40 -11.55 -15.54 8.35
C THR A 40 -10.75 -15.23 7.10
N ILE A 41 -11.29 -15.55 5.91
CA ILE A 41 -10.62 -15.29 4.63
C ILE A 41 -10.46 -13.78 4.42
N LEU A 42 -11.49 -13.01 4.74
CA LEU A 42 -11.46 -11.56 4.60
C LEU A 42 -10.40 -10.94 5.52
N LYS A 43 -10.32 -11.37 6.80
CA LYS A 43 -9.31 -10.90 7.76
C LYS A 43 -7.89 -11.25 7.29
N VAL A 44 -7.66 -12.45 6.75
CA VAL A 44 -6.37 -12.84 6.16
C VAL A 44 -6.02 -11.98 4.95
N PHE A 45 -7.00 -11.69 4.08
CA PHE A 45 -6.83 -10.78 2.95
C PHE A 45 -6.49 -9.36 3.40
N GLY A 46 -7.18 -8.85 4.40
CA GLY A 46 -6.92 -7.54 5.00
C GLY A 46 -5.50 -7.45 5.59
N ALA A 47 -5.05 -8.49 6.30
CA ALA A 47 -3.69 -8.57 6.81
C ALA A 47 -2.64 -8.59 5.68
N LEU A 48 -2.85 -9.39 4.63
CA LEU A 48 -1.98 -9.43 3.46
C LEU A 48 -1.92 -8.08 2.73
N LEU A 49 -3.04 -7.38 2.63
CA LEU A 49 -3.16 -6.05 2.05
C LEU A 49 -2.33 -5.01 2.82
N ILE A 50 -2.38 -5.04 4.15
CA ILE A 50 -1.54 -4.18 5.00
C ILE A 50 -0.06 -4.50 4.79
N VAL A 51 0.33 -5.78 4.83
CA VAL A 51 1.72 -6.20 4.63
C VAL A 51 2.23 -5.73 3.27
N TYR A 52 1.44 -5.90 2.22
CA TYR A 52 1.77 -5.43 0.87
C TYR A 52 1.92 -3.91 0.81
N GLY A 53 1.00 -3.16 1.43
CA GLY A 53 1.05 -1.70 1.50
C GLY A 53 2.30 -1.18 2.21
N ILE A 54 2.66 -1.79 3.35
CA ILE A 54 3.89 -1.48 4.09
C ILE A 54 5.13 -1.82 3.26
N PHE A 55 5.18 -3.00 2.64
CA PHE A 55 6.30 -3.42 1.80
C PHE A 55 6.53 -2.44 0.64
N ARG A 56 5.44 -1.94 0.05
CA ARG A 56 5.50 -0.96 -1.05
C ARG A 56 6.00 0.41 -0.59
N LEU A 57 5.54 0.91 0.56
CA LEU A 57 6.06 2.13 1.18
C LEU A 57 7.56 1.99 1.51
N PHE A 58 7.97 0.85 2.04
CA PHE A 58 9.37 0.56 2.35
C PHE A 58 10.25 0.57 1.10
N ARG A 59 9.77 -0.03 0.00
CA ARG A 59 10.49 -0.01 -1.29
C ARG A 59 10.65 1.40 -1.86
N LEU A 60 9.62 2.23 -1.72
CA LEU A 60 9.70 3.65 -2.11
C LEU A 60 10.69 4.42 -1.23
N TYR A 61 10.65 4.19 0.08
CA TYR A 61 11.57 4.78 1.04
C TYR A 61 13.02 4.41 0.72
N LEU A 62 13.30 3.15 0.41
CA LEU A 62 14.62 2.71 -0.05
C LEU A 62 15.05 3.40 -1.35
N ASN A 63 14.15 3.51 -2.34
CA ASN A 63 14.44 4.23 -3.59
C ASN A 63 14.78 5.72 -3.37
N LEU A 64 14.07 6.38 -2.46
CA LEU A 64 14.34 7.76 -2.07
C LEU A 64 15.66 7.90 -1.32
N LYS A 65 15.94 6.98 -0.37
CA LYS A 65 17.20 6.95 0.38
C LYS A 65 18.40 6.73 -0.54
N ASN A 66 18.28 5.85 -1.53
CA ASN A 66 19.37 5.56 -2.46
C ASN A 66 19.71 6.79 -3.32
N ARG A 67 18.70 7.52 -3.79
CA ARG A 67 18.91 8.79 -4.53
C ARG A 67 19.57 9.88 -3.69
N ARG A 68 19.30 9.92 -2.37
CA ARG A 68 19.90 10.90 -1.46
C ARG A 68 21.35 10.59 -1.08
N ASN A 69 21.80 9.34 -1.26
CA ASN A 69 23.17 8.92 -0.96
C ASN A 69 24.09 9.02 -2.20
N GLU A 70 23.54 9.30 -3.38
CA GLU A 70 24.30 9.53 -4.63
C GLU A 70 24.58 11.02 -4.90
N GLU A 71 24.10 11.93 -4.04
CA GLU A 71 24.46 13.36 -4.01
C GLU A 71 25.44 13.64 -2.86
#